data_AF-A0A158P263-F1
#
_entry.id   AF-A0A158P263-F1
#
_cell.length_a   1.000
_cell.length_b   1.000
_cell.length_c   1.000
_cell.angle_alpha   90.00
_cell.angle_beta   90.00
_cell.angle_gamma   90.00
#
_symmetry.space_group_name_H-M   'P 1'
#
loop_
_entity.id
_entity.type
_entity.pdbx_description
1 polymer ?
#
loop_
_entity_poly.entity_id
_entity_poly.type
_entity_poly.pdbx_seq_one_letter_code
_entity_poly.pdbx_strand_id
1 'polypeptide(L)'
;MINIGTISILILFLILGNFEAITVVNHHSDDEYILEHEVLRKDALVEAKKLEIYPGPIPGCKPCTYSEMTYCKNGSVINDHCCCDGNFNKVFPFVEHTCRVGPEECKVHAEDCAEYTRLRECCCHSYLASTWKQLANGVESRASMNIIKFVMIFVMILRLHLSLA
;
A
#
# COMPACT_ATOMS: atom_id res chain seq x y z
N MET A 1 -18.35 0.84 -45.37
CA MET A 1 -17.46 -0.31 -45.64
C MET A 1 -16.32 -0.25 -44.64
N ILE A 2 -16.33 -1.13 -43.64
CA ILE A 2 -15.25 -1.20 -42.65
C ILE A 2 -14.06 -1.84 -43.34
N ASN A 3 -12.93 -1.13 -43.41
CA ASN A 3 -11.75 -1.57 -44.12
C ASN A 3 -11.13 -2.77 -43.38
N ILE A 4 -11.03 -3.91 -44.07
CA ILE A 4 -10.52 -5.17 -43.51
C ILE A 4 -9.10 -4.96 -42.93
N GLY A 5 -8.31 -4.05 -43.50
CA GLY A 5 -6.98 -3.69 -42.98
C GLY A 5 -7.00 -3.04 -41.60
N THR A 6 -7.99 -2.19 -41.31
CA THR A 6 -8.14 -1.58 -39.97
C THR A 6 -8.54 -2.60 -38.91
N ILE A 7 -9.34 -3.62 -39.27
CA ILE A 7 -9.71 -4.70 -38.36
C ILE A 7 -8.49 -5.55 -38.02
N SER A 8 -7.67 -5.91 -39.02
CA SER A 8 -6.46 -6.70 -38.79
C SER A 8 -5.43 -6.01 -37.89
N ILE A 9 -5.27 -4.69 -37.99
CA ILE A 9 -4.37 -3.91 -37.13
C ILE A 9 -4.91 -3.83 -35.70
N LEU A 10 -6.22 -3.63 -35.52
CA LEU A 10 -6.86 -3.64 -34.21
C LEU A 10 -6.72 -5.00 -33.51
N ILE A 11 -6.88 -6.10 -34.25
CA ILE A 11 -6.65 -7.45 -33.73
C ILE A 11 -5.19 -7.64 -33.31
N LEU A 12 -4.22 -7.14 -34.10
CA LEU A 12 -2.81 -7.22 -33.76
C LEU A 12 -2.48 -6.45 -32.45
N PHE A 13 -3.02 -5.24 -32.26
CA PHE A 13 -2.85 -4.49 -31.00
C PHE A 13 -3.52 -5.17 -29.80
N LEU A 14 -4.67 -5.83 -29.99
CA LEU A 14 -5.33 -6.60 -28.93
C LEU A 14 -4.52 -7.84 -28.53
N ILE A 15 -3.76 -8.44 -29.45
CA ILE A 15 -2.90 -9.59 -29.17
C ILE A 15 -1.58 -9.16 -28.53
N LEU A 16 -0.95 -8.07 -28.99
CA LEU A 16 0.31 -7.56 -28.44
C LEU A 16 0.16 -6.80 -27.12
N GLY A 17 -1.03 -6.31 -26.78
CA GLY A 17 -1.30 -5.61 -25.51
C GLY A 17 -1.20 -6.49 -24.26
N ASN A 18 -1.05 -7.81 -24.41
CA ASN A 18 -0.96 -8.78 -23.32
C ASN A 18 0.44 -9.37 -23.11
N PHE A 19 1.50 -8.72 -23.61
CA PHE A 19 2.84 -9.08 -23.16
C PHE A 19 3.06 -8.55 -21.73
N GLU A 20 2.69 -9.37 -20.75
CA GLU A 20 3.30 -9.29 -19.42
C GLU A 20 4.81 -9.48 -19.62
N ALA A 21 5.61 -8.55 -19.10
CA ALA A 21 7.05 -8.65 -19.15
C ALA A 21 7.46 -9.95 -18.44
N ILE A 22 8.05 -10.90 -19.17
CA ILE A 22 8.62 -12.12 -18.61
C ILE A 22 9.87 -11.69 -17.86
N THR A 23 9.73 -11.40 -16.57
CA THR A 23 10.86 -11.28 -15.67
C THR A 23 11.45 -12.66 -15.49
N VAL A 24 12.74 -12.84 -15.76
CA VAL A 24 13.47 -14.05 -15.37
C VAL A 24 13.40 -14.12 -13.85
N VAL A 25 12.51 -14.96 -13.33
CA VAL A 25 12.41 -15.26 -11.89
C VAL A 25 13.52 -16.22 -11.59
N ASN A 26 14.58 -15.73 -10.94
CA ASN A 26 15.63 -16.57 -10.39
C ASN A 26 14.96 -17.54 -9.40
N HIS A 27 14.90 -18.83 -9.73
CA HIS A 27 14.25 -19.85 -8.91
C HIS A 27 15.16 -20.22 -7.73
N HIS A 28 15.30 -19.30 -6.77
CA HIS A 28 15.67 -19.69 -5.42
C HIS A 28 14.42 -20.22 -4.73
N SER A 29 14.51 -21.38 -4.06
CA SER A 29 13.38 -21.88 -3.27
C SER A 29 13.10 -20.90 -2.13
N ASP A 30 11.83 -20.53 -1.93
CA ASP A 30 11.40 -19.64 -0.85
C ASP A 30 11.84 -20.13 0.56
N ASP A 31 12.17 -21.42 0.68
CA ASP A 31 12.72 -22.06 1.88
C ASP A 31 14.07 -21.48 2.35
N GLU A 32 14.80 -20.78 1.47
CA GLU A 32 16.08 -20.10 1.81
C GLU A 32 15.87 -18.72 2.44
N TYR A 33 14.66 -18.16 2.33
CA TYR A 33 14.33 -16.85 2.87
C TYR A 33 13.72 -16.97 4.27
N ILE A 34 14.39 -16.37 5.25
CA ILE A 34 13.95 -16.34 6.64
C ILE A 34 13.08 -15.09 6.84
N LEU A 35 11.89 -15.28 7.42
CA LEU A 35 11.05 -14.16 7.85
C LEU A 35 11.80 -13.36 8.92
N GLU A 36 12.06 -12.09 8.63
CA GLU A 36 12.68 -11.18 9.60
C GLU A 36 11.59 -10.56 10.49
N HIS A 37 10.65 -9.84 9.88
CA HIS A 37 9.46 -9.32 10.54
C HIS A 37 8.30 -9.15 9.57
N GLU A 38 7.11 -9.05 10.16
CA GLU A 38 5.89 -8.71 9.44
C GLU A 38 5.08 -7.69 10.23
N VAL A 39 4.43 -6.80 9.49
CA VAL A 39 3.37 -5.93 10.00
C VAL A 39 2.09 -6.33 9.28
N LEU A 40 1.22 -7.04 10.00
CA LEU A 40 -0.06 -7.46 9.43
C LEU A 40 -0.97 -6.26 9.19
N ARG A 41 -1.81 -6.33 8.15
CA ARG A 41 -2.82 -5.31 7.84
C ARG A 41 -3.59 -4.82 9.07
N LYS A 42 -4.05 -5.74 9.92
CA LYS A 42 -4.84 -5.40 11.11
C LYS A 42 -4.04 -4.53 12.08
N ASP A 43 -2.76 -4.84 12.26
CA ASP A 43 -1.89 -4.18 13.22
C ASP A 43 -1.46 -2.83 12.66
N ALA A 44 -1.13 -2.77 11.35
CA ALA A 44 -0.89 -1.54 10.62
C ALA A 44 -2.07 -0.56 10.73
N LEU A 45 -3.32 -1.05 10.62
CA LEU A 45 -4.52 -0.22 10.81
C LEU A 45 -4.65 0.31 12.24
N VAL A 46 -4.35 -0.51 13.25
CA VAL A 46 -4.39 -0.10 14.65
C VAL A 46 -3.35 0.98 14.93
N GLU A 47 -2.11 0.81 14.45
CA GLU A 47 -1.05 1.81 14.59
C GLU A 47 -1.36 3.08 13.80
N ALA A 48 -1.89 2.95 12.58
CA ALA A 48 -2.31 4.09 11.77
C ALA A 48 -3.36 4.94 12.47
N LYS A 49 -4.30 4.34 13.22
CA LYS A 49 -5.29 5.08 14.01
C LYS A 49 -4.67 5.94 15.11
N LYS A 50 -3.48 5.61 15.60
CA LYS A 50 -2.80 6.38 16.67
C LYS A 50 -2.02 7.58 16.13
N LEU A 51 -1.75 7.63 14.82
CA LEU A 51 -0.93 8.68 14.22
C LEU A 51 -1.56 10.06 14.36
N GLU A 52 -0.74 11.03 14.75
CA GLU A 52 -1.03 12.45 14.63
C GLU A 52 -0.38 12.99 13.37
N ILE A 53 -1.18 13.58 12.47
CA ILE A 53 -0.69 14.12 11.21
C ILE A 53 -0.43 15.61 11.40
N TYR A 54 0.84 15.99 11.38
CA TYR A 54 1.25 17.38 11.48
C TYR A 54 1.26 18.01 10.08
N PRO A 55 0.55 19.14 9.87
CA PRO A 55 0.57 19.85 8.60
C PRO A 55 1.88 20.62 8.44
N GLY A 56 2.48 20.54 7.25
CA GLY A 56 3.64 21.35 6.86
C GLY A 56 4.86 20.53 6.45
N PRO A 57 5.82 21.17 5.76
CA PRO A 57 7.09 20.53 5.44
C PRO A 57 7.88 20.27 6.73
N ILE A 58 8.52 19.11 6.80
CA ILE A 58 9.44 18.79 7.90
C ILE A 58 10.62 19.79 7.84
N PRO A 59 10.98 20.46 8.94
CA PRO A 59 12.09 21.40 8.95
C PRO A 59 13.38 20.76 8.40
N GLY A 60 14.04 21.44 7.46
CA GLY A 60 15.24 20.93 6.79
C GLY A 60 14.98 20.08 5.55
N CYS A 61 13.72 19.71 5.26
CA CYS A 61 13.36 18.97 4.05
C CYS A 61 13.02 19.91 2.89
N LYS A 62 13.59 19.61 1.72
CA LYS A 62 13.16 20.21 0.45
C LYS A 62 11.81 19.62 0.00
N PRO A 63 11.04 20.32 -0.83
CA PRO A 63 9.87 19.72 -1.48
C PRO A 63 10.25 18.47 -2.28
N CYS A 64 9.46 17.41 -2.12
CA CYS A 64 9.66 16.17 -2.85
C CYS A 64 9.22 16.30 -4.31
N THR A 65 10.08 15.88 -5.21
CA THR A 65 9.84 15.77 -6.65
C THR A 65 8.83 14.66 -6.97
N TYR A 66 8.38 14.63 -8.22
CA TYR A 66 7.45 13.62 -8.68
C TYR A 66 8.01 12.18 -8.60
N SER A 67 9.29 11.99 -8.91
CA SER A 67 9.94 10.68 -8.83
C SER A 67 10.07 10.21 -7.39
N GLU A 68 10.48 11.09 -6.47
CA GLU A 68 10.55 10.78 -5.03
C GLU A 68 9.17 10.41 -4.47
N MET A 69 8.12 11.10 -4.93
CA MET A 69 6.76 10.76 -4.51
C MET A 69 6.26 9.45 -5.14
N THR A 70 6.68 9.13 -6.36
CA THR A 70 6.39 7.84 -7.00
C THR A 70 7.03 6.69 -6.21
N TYR A 71 8.28 6.88 -5.76
CA TYR A 71 9.00 5.93 -4.90
C TYR A 71 8.27 5.65 -3.58
N CYS A 72 7.66 6.67 -2.96
CA CYS A 72 6.84 6.47 -1.76
C CYS A 72 5.52 5.70 -2.02
N LYS A 73 4.98 5.80 -3.24
CA LYS A 73 3.65 5.28 -3.62
C LYS A 73 3.67 3.83 -4.08
N ASN A 74 4.73 3.43 -4.76
CA ASN A 74 4.82 2.14 -5.42
C ASN A 74 5.38 1.01 -4.54
N GLY A 75 5.62 1.30 -3.24
CA GLY A 75 6.16 0.33 -2.29
C GLY A 75 7.69 0.26 -2.25
N SER A 76 8.43 0.99 -3.09
CA SER A 76 9.90 0.96 -3.10
C SER A 76 10.51 1.36 -1.76
N VAL A 77 9.90 2.33 -1.05
CA VAL A 77 10.35 2.71 0.30
C VAL A 77 10.23 1.58 1.33
N ILE A 78 9.29 0.65 1.15
CA ILE A 78 9.13 -0.51 2.03
C ILE A 78 10.17 -1.59 1.70
N ASN A 79 10.50 -1.77 0.42
CA ASN A 79 11.61 -2.64 0.02
C ASN A 79 12.92 -2.15 0.63
N ASP A 80 13.19 -0.85 0.53
CA ASP A 80 14.41 -0.24 1.07
C ASP A 80 14.41 -0.25 2.59
N HIS A 81 13.25 -0.15 3.25
CA HIS A 81 13.13 -0.38 4.69
C HIS A 81 13.62 -1.79 5.06
N CYS A 82 13.17 -2.82 4.34
CA CYS A 82 13.63 -4.20 4.58
C CYS A 82 15.12 -4.39 4.31
N CYS A 83 15.73 -3.59 3.43
CA CYS A 83 17.18 -3.64 3.18
C CYS A 83 18.01 -2.85 4.20
N CYS A 84 17.57 -1.65 4.58
CA CYS A 84 18.40 -0.66 5.27
C CYS A 84 18.15 -0.58 6.77
N ASP A 85 16.91 -0.78 7.23
CA ASP A 85 16.55 -0.67 8.64
C ASP A 85 16.51 -2.02 9.35
N GLY A 86 16.07 -3.06 8.63
CA GLY A 86 15.66 -4.33 9.23
C GLY A 86 14.66 -4.14 10.39
N ASN A 87 14.65 -5.07 11.34
CA ASN A 87 13.76 -5.09 12.50
C ASN A 87 14.28 -4.22 13.66
N PHE A 88 15.48 -3.65 13.56
CA PHE A 88 16.05 -2.81 14.61
C PHE A 88 15.32 -1.47 14.74
N ASN A 89 14.83 -0.94 13.62
CA ASN A 89 14.10 0.33 13.57
C ASN A 89 12.67 0.12 13.09
N LYS A 90 11.68 0.22 13.99
CA LYS A 90 10.25 0.14 13.66
C LYS A 90 9.77 1.44 13.00
N VAL A 91 10.20 1.71 11.77
CA VAL A 91 9.93 2.98 11.10
C VAL A 91 8.54 3.03 10.45
N PHE A 92 8.00 1.90 10.02
CA PHE A 92 6.68 1.81 9.40
C PHE A 92 5.71 0.84 10.10
N PRO A 93 5.46 1.00 11.42
CA PRO A 93 4.56 0.10 12.15
C PRO A 93 3.09 0.22 11.69
N PHE A 94 2.78 1.27 10.93
CA PHE A 94 1.45 1.58 10.40
C PHE A 94 1.27 1.22 8.92
N VAL A 95 2.26 0.59 8.29
CA VAL A 95 2.18 0.13 6.89
C VAL A 95 2.29 -1.40 6.87
N GLU A 96 1.38 -2.08 6.18
CA GLU A 96 1.49 -3.53 6.00
C GLU A 96 2.70 -3.88 5.14
N HIS A 97 3.52 -4.80 5.64
CA HIS A 97 4.67 -5.32 4.91
C HIS A 97 5.23 -6.59 5.56
N THR A 98 6.07 -7.30 4.80
CA THR A 98 6.81 -8.47 5.26
C THR A 98 8.25 -8.32 4.79
N CYS A 99 9.20 -8.32 5.73
CA CYS A 99 10.62 -8.31 5.42
C CYS A 99 11.18 -9.73 5.54
N ARG A 100 11.94 -10.13 4.52
CA ARG A 100 12.59 -11.44 4.43
C ARG A 100 14.07 -11.24 4.19
N VAL A 101 14.89 -12.06 4.83
CA VAL A 101 16.34 -12.08 4.63
C VAL A 101 16.69 -13.42 3.99
N GLY A 102 17.37 -13.36 2.85
CA GLY A 102 17.80 -14.54 2.11
C GLY A 102 19.27 -14.47 1.73
N PRO A 103 19.76 -15.45 0.95
CA PRO A 103 21.13 -15.49 0.49
C PRO A 103 21.46 -14.43 -0.56
N GLU A 104 20.46 -13.86 -1.24
CA GLU A 104 20.64 -12.77 -2.18
C GLU A 104 20.91 -11.44 -1.44
N GLU A 105 21.87 -10.66 -1.96
CA GLU A 105 22.15 -9.33 -1.45
C GLU A 105 20.94 -8.41 -1.66
N CYS A 106 20.50 -7.74 -0.59
CA CYS A 106 19.35 -6.83 -0.66
C CYS A 106 19.69 -5.62 -1.53
N LYS A 107 18.85 -5.33 -2.52
CA LYS A 107 19.05 -4.24 -3.46
C LYS A 107 18.19 -3.03 -3.12
N VAL A 108 18.84 -1.93 -2.77
CA VAL A 108 18.19 -0.64 -2.50
C VAL A 108 17.73 0.02 -3.80
N HIS A 109 16.51 0.57 -3.80
CA HIS A 109 15.84 1.24 -4.92
C HIS A 109 16.16 2.74 -5.00
N ALA A 110 16.37 3.41 -3.86
CA ALA A 110 16.65 4.85 -3.78
C ALA A 110 17.99 5.22 -4.46
N GLU A 111 19.09 4.72 -3.92
CA GLU A 111 20.47 4.74 -4.45
C GLU A 111 21.34 3.99 -3.43
N ASP A 112 21.26 4.44 -2.18
CA ASP A 112 21.86 3.85 -0.99
C ASP A 112 20.98 4.06 0.26
N CYS A 113 21.40 3.53 1.40
CA CYS A 113 20.64 3.65 2.66
C CYS A 113 20.61 5.08 3.23
N ALA A 114 21.52 5.96 2.83
CA ALA A 114 21.52 7.37 3.23
C ALA A 114 20.43 8.14 2.47
N GLU A 115 20.31 7.91 1.17
CA GLU A 115 19.27 8.47 0.34
C GLU A 115 17.89 7.92 0.71
N TYR A 116 17.78 6.61 0.99
CA TYR A 116 16.59 6.02 1.60
C TYR A 116 16.18 6.76 2.87
N THR A 117 17.11 7.00 3.80
CA THR A 117 16.83 7.70 5.06
C THR A 117 16.25 9.09 4.81
N ARG A 118 16.84 9.85 3.88
CA ARG A 118 16.34 11.17 3.49
C ARG A 118 14.93 11.08 2.89
N LEU A 119 14.69 10.16 1.95
CA LEU A 119 13.39 10.00 1.29
C LEU A 119 12.31 9.55 2.27
N ARG A 120 12.64 8.60 3.14
CA ARG A 120 11.80 8.09 4.21
C ARG A 120 11.31 9.23 5.09
N GLU A 121 12.23 10.02 5.63
CA GLU A 121 11.92 11.10 6.58
C GLU A 121 11.23 12.26 5.88
N CYS A 122 11.81 12.78 4.80
CA CYS A 122 11.32 14.01 4.17
C CYS A 122 10.10 13.83 3.26
N CYS A 123 9.89 12.64 2.68
CA CYS A 123 8.87 12.43 1.66
C CYS A 123 7.85 11.37 2.06
N CYS A 124 8.32 10.16 2.38
CA CYS A 124 7.44 9.00 2.41
C CYS A 124 6.67 8.86 3.72
N HIS A 125 7.29 9.17 4.87
CA HIS A 125 6.64 8.96 6.16
C HIS A 125 5.34 9.77 6.28
N SER A 126 5.36 11.07 6.00
CA SER A 126 4.16 11.91 6.05
C SER A 126 3.09 11.46 5.05
N TYR A 127 3.51 11.14 3.82
CA TYR A 127 2.60 10.64 2.79
C TYR A 127 1.92 9.32 3.19
N LEU A 128 2.69 8.34 3.65
CA LEU A 128 2.18 7.02 4.05
C LEU A 128 1.33 7.14 5.32
N ALA A 129 1.77 7.91 6.31
CA ALA A 129 1.03 8.16 7.55
C ALA A 129 -0.36 8.72 7.26
N SER A 130 -0.44 9.75 6.42
CA SER A 130 -1.72 10.34 5.99
C SER A 130 -2.60 9.32 5.26
N THR A 131 -2.03 8.60 4.30
CA THR A 131 -2.75 7.58 3.50
C THR A 131 -3.33 6.48 4.38
N TRP A 132 -2.52 5.92 5.28
CA TRP A 132 -2.92 4.83 6.17
C TRP A 132 -3.88 5.29 7.26
N LYS A 133 -3.74 6.51 7.79
CA LYS A 133 -4.71 7.11 8.72
C LYS A 133 -6.09 7.24 8.07
N GLN A 134 -6.16 7.75 6.84
CA GLN A 134 -7.42 7.84 6.09
C GLN A 134 -8.04 6.47 5.87
N LEU A 135 -7.22 5.48 5.48
CA LEU A 135 -7.64 4.11 5.28
C LEU A 135 -8.22 3.49 6.57
N ALA A 136 -7.57 3.74 7.71
CA ALA A 136 -8.01 3.23 9.01
C ALA A 136 -9.31 3.87 9.51
N ASN A 137 -9.51 5.16 9.26
CA ASN A 137 -10.75 5.86 9.56
C ASN A 137 -11.90 5.42 8.62
N GLY A 138 -11.59 5.13 7.35
CA GLY A 138 -12.57 4.66 6.36
C GLY A 138 -13.16 3.28 6.68
N VAL A 139 -12.38 2.38 7.29
CA VAL A 139 -12.87 1.07 7.76
C VAL A 139 -13.98 1.24 8.81
N GLU A 140 -13.83 2.20 9.71
CA GLU A 140 -14.82 2.49 10.76
C GLU A 140 -16.11 3.09 10.19
N SER A 141 -15.99 3.99 9.21
CA SER A 141 -17.15 4.56 8.50
C SER A 141 -17.99 3.48 7.81
N ARG A 142 -17.36 2.49 7.17
CA ARG A 142 -18.07 1.38 6.51
C ARG A 142 -18.78 0.47 7.53
N ALA A 143 -18.13 0.14 8.63
CA ALA A 143 -18.73 -0.66 9.70
C ALA A 143 -19.95 0.05 10.32
N SER A 144 -19.81 1.34 10.63
CA SER A 144 -20.89 2.19 11.15
C SER A 144 -22.08 2.26 10.20
N MET A 145 -21.84 2.48 8.91
CA MET A 145 -22.91 2.57 7.91
C MET A 145 -23.67 1.24 7.73
N ASN A 146 -23.00 0.10 7.86
CA ASN A 146 -23.64 -1.21 7.82
C ASN A 146 -24.54 -1.46 9.05
N ILE A 147 -24.10 -1.05 10.23
CA ILE A 147 -24.90 -1.15 11.47
C ILE A 147 -26.16 -0.27 11.38
N ILE A 148 -26.03 0.98 10.90
CA ILE A 148 -27.17 1.89 10.72
C ILE A 148 -28.20 1.27 9.76
N LYS A 149 -27.76 0.70 8.63
CA LYS A 149 -28.64 0.01 7.69
C LYS A 149 -29.38 -1.17 8.34
N PHE A 150 -28.66 -1.98 9.13
CA PHE A 150 -29.25 -3.12 9.81
C PHE A 150 -30.32 -2.70 10.82
N VAL A 151 -30.04 -1.66 11.62
CA VAL A 151 -31.01 -1.09 12.58
C VAL A 151 -32.24 -0.53 11.85
N MET A 152 -32.06 0.19 10.75
CA MET A 152 -33.18 0.72 9.95
C MET A 152 -34.08 -0.39 9.41
N ILE A 153 -33.50 -1.47 8.88
CA ILE A 153 -34.25 -2.63 8.40
C ILE A 153 -35.00 -3.30 9.57
N PHE A 154 -34.34 -3.52 10.70
CA PHE A 154 -34.95 -4.11 11.88
C PHE A 154 -36.14 -3.29 12.40
N VAL A 155 -35.99 -1.96 12.51
CA VAL A 155 -37.05 -1.04 12.93
C VAL A 155 -38.22 -1.07 11.93
N MET A 156 -37.95 -1.13 10.62
CA MET A 156 -38.98 -1.20 9.60
C MET A 156 -39.80 -2.50 9.70
N ILE A 157 -39.14 -3.64 9.90
CA ILE A 157 -39.80 -4.94 10.10
C ILE A 157 -40.63 -4.93 11.38
N LEU A 158 -40.10 -4.40 12.49
CA LEU A 158 -40.82 -4.30 13.76
C LEU A 158 -42.08 -3.43 13.64
N ARG A 159 -41.98 -2.30 12.94
CA ARG A 159 -43.12 -1.40 12.66
C ARG A 159 -44.18 -2.08 11.81
N LEU A 160 -43.76 -2.86 10.79
CA LEU A 160 -44.69 -3.62 9.94
C LEU A 160 -45.43 -4.68 10.75
N HIS A 161 -44.73 -5.42 11.62
CA HIS A 161 -45.36 -6.41 12.50
C HIS A 161 -46.37 -5.78 13.47
N LEU A 162 -46.04 -4.65 14.10
CA LEU A 162 -46.98 -3.94 14.98
C LEU A 162 -48.20 -3.36 14.25
N SER A 163 -48.13 -3.15 12.93
CA SER A 163 -49.24 -2.62 12.14
C SER A 163 -50.18 -3.72 11.61
N LEU A 164 -49.76 -4.99 11.70
CA LEU A 164 -50.48 -6.18 11.25
C LEU A 164 -51.08 -7.00 12.41
N ALA A 165 -50.78 -6.62 13.66
CA ALA A 165 -51.32 -7.20 14.90
C ALA A 165 -52.36 -6.27 15.52
#